data_AF-A0A817NSW2-F1
#
_entry.id   AF-A0A817NSW2-F1
#
_cell.length_a   1.000
_cell.length_b   1.000
_cell.length_c   1.000
_cell.angle_alpha   90.00
_cell.angle_beta   90.00
_cell.angle_gamma   90.00
#
_symmetry.space_group_name_H-M   'P 1'
#
loop_
_entity.id
_entity.type
_entity.pdbx_description
1 polymer ?
#
loop_
_entity_poly.entity_id
_entity_poly.type
_entity_poly.pdbx_seq_one_letter_code
_entity_poly.pdbx_strand_id
1 'polypeptide(L)'
;MLKKNKHIIPPPENAAPSSFRDTRTDLSKYYLEAKDNVKFLSTLERHFKNVTHGATCRVVTETIPKMMSALRMVWIISRHYNRDERMVPLMERIANQLCERVVRSINVRTLFSYQPSEIIEKCTEAKDMLERWKQSYYDVRAEIEQSGRDSRWEFDNKRLFKLTDHMAIICNDFIAIAKELEQFYNIFTPELKSVTGKPHKINEILDRVHKVLELIEHAPCDPFRLEDLDKWKMVSANYGQQIEDIDEQTKSFISESFKSLRSAESAFDMLLKFEKNNTRMTIQDEMHKRFNDILRQYDNEITEINSIFQHNKTNPPVNKNQPPYSGAVAWSRSLFRRIKHTMLRLHTKEALMQTELGKQIKSYYLRVAREMKAYEDGKFNEWKQRTEQILPTLQKRNVLKELPTGDNENSLTPRYTIDFDPQLNEMMTEARYLEQFDYFLPENIRHLALSVILLNSLLFVIHNS
;
A
#
# COMPACT_ATOMS: atom_id res chain seq x y z
N MET A 1 -42.21 56.86 5.48
CA MET A 1 -43.29 57.62 4.83
C MET A 1 -44.64 57.61 5.59
N LEU A 2 -44.96 56.65 6.47
CA LEU A 2 -46.28 56.61 7.16
C LEU A 2 -46.38 57.32 8.53
N LYS A 3 -45.31 57.93 9.05
CA LYS A 3 -45.35 58.67 10.34
C LYS A 3 -45.72 60.15 10.22
N LYS A 4 -45.80 60.72 9.00
CA LYS A 4 -45.99 62.17 8.80
C LYS A 4 -47.44 62.63 8.60
N ASN A 5 -48.42 61.73 8.52
CA ASN A 5 -49.83 62.08 8.34
C ASN A 5 -50.65 61.91 9.64
N LYS A 6 -50.12 62.35 10.78
CA LYS A 6 -50.87 62.37 12.06
C LYS A 6 -51.57 63.72 12.35
N HIS A 7 -51.34 64.76 11.53
CA HIS A 7 -51.76 66.13 11.86
C HIS A 7 -52.71 66.81 10.86
N ILE A 8 -53.32 66.10 9.91
CA ILE A 8 -54.20 66.74 8.89
C ILE A 8 -55.60 66.11 8.81
N ILE A 9 -56.13 65.57 9.91
CA ILE A 9 -57.56 65.22 9.99
C ILE A 9 -58.06 65.48 11.43
N PRO A 10 -58.87 66.53 11.69
CA PRO A 10 -59.61 66.64 12.94
C PRO A 10 -60.76 65.60 12.93
N PRO A 11 -61.17 65.07 14.09
CA PRO A 11 -61.99 63.87 14.14
C PRO A 11 -63.46 64.18 13.79
N PRO A 12 -64.16 63.35 13.01
CA PRO A 12 -65.53 63.04 13.36
C PRO A 12 -65.49 61.99 14.47
N GLU A 13 -65.87 62.41 15.67
CA GLU A 13 -66.37 61.51 16.71
C GLU A 13 -67.58 60.74 16.15
N ASN A 14 -67.32 59.59 15.54
CA ASN A 14 -68.09 58.35 15.66
C ASN A 14 -67.72 57.40 14.51
N ALA A 15 -67.24 56.22 14.91
CA ALA A 15 -67.01 55.05 14.08
C ALA A 15 -65.97 55.20 12.95
N ALA A 16 -64.68 55.24 13.32
CA ALA A 16 -63.81 54.29 12.62
C ALA A 16 -64.44 52.91 12.92
N PRO A 17 -64.91 52.14 11.91
CA PRO A 17 -65.62 50.90 12.18
C PRO A 17 -64.74 50.08 13.12
N SER A 18 -65.30 49.50 14.19
CA SER A 18 -64.55 48.69 15.18
C SER A 18 -63.53 47.79 14.48
N SER A 19 -63.93 47.21 13.35
CA SER A 19 -63.11 46.49 12.38
C SER A 19 -61.78 47.16 11.98
N PHE A 20 -61.71 48.48 11.72
CA PHE A 20 -60.47 49.19 11.40
C PHE A 20 -59.54 49.34 12.61
N ARG A 21 -60.12 49.50 13.81
CA ARG A 21 -59.33 49.55 15.05
C ARG A 21 -58.79 48.16 15.42
N ASP A 22 -59.59 47.12 15.20
CA ASP A 22 -59.22 45.72 15.41
C ASP A 22 -58.12 45.29 14.43
N THR A 23 -58.31 45.53 13.13
CA THR A 23 -57.28 45.24 12.10
C THR A 23 -55.97 46.00 12.32
N ARG A 24 -56.01 47.25 12.80
CA ARG A 24 -54.80 48.01 13.15
C ARG A 24 -54.06 47.40 14.35
N THR A 25 -54.82 46.87 15.31
CA THR A 25 -54.26 46.22 16.51
C THR A 25 -53.61 44.89 16.13
N ASP A 26 -54.27 44.11 15.28
CA ASP A 26 -53.74 42.87 14.71
C ASP A 26 -52.49 43.12 13.86
N LEU A 27 -52.52 44.13 12.98
CA LEU A 27 -51.36 44.50 12.18
C LEU A 27 -50.15 44.88 13.06
N SER A 28 -50.39 45.62 14.15
CA SER A 28 -49.33 46.01 15.09
C SER A 28 -48.76 44.78 15.81
N LYS A 29 -49.60 43.82 16.18
CA LYS A 29 -49.20 42.54 16.79
C LYS A 29 -48.35 41.71 15.83
N TYR A 30 -48.81 41.51 14.59
CA TYR A 30 -48.05 40.76 13.57
C TYR A 30 -46.73 41.45 13.21
N TYR A 31 -46.69 42.79 13.18
CA TYR A 31 -45.46 43.53 12.95
C TYR A 31 -44.43 43.31 14.07
N LEU A 32 -44.84 43.36 15.33
CA LEU A 32 -43.95 43.12 16.47
C LEU A 32 -43.42 41.68 16.46
N GLU A 33 -44.30 40.71 16.20
CA GLU A 33 -43.93 39.31 16.06
C GLU A 33 -42.93 39.10 14.91
N ALA A 34 -43.18 39.68 13.73
CA ALA A 34 -42.28 39.60 12.59
C ALA A 34 -40.91 40.22 12.91
N LYS A 35 -40.89 41.37 13.59
CA LYS A 35 -39.66 42.04 14.00
C LYS A 35 -38.81 41.20 14.96
N ASP A 36 -39.44 40.59 15.96
CA ASP A 36 -38.74 39.73 16.92
C ASP A 36 -38.25 38.43 16.25
N ASN A 37 -39.06 37.84 15.37
CA ASN A 37 -38.67 36.67 14.57
C ASN A 37 -37.42 36.96 13.72
N VAL A 38 -37.38 38.09 13.01
CA VAL A 38 -36.21 38.49 12.21
C VAL A 38 -34.98 38.65 13.09
N LYS A 39 -35.13 39.26 14.28
CA LYS A 39 -34.02 39.42 15.23
C LYS A 39 -33.45 38.06 15.66
N PHE A 40 -34.29 37.11 16.06
CA PHE A 40 -33.82 35.78 16.48
C PHE A 40 -33.25 34.94 15.34
N LEU A 41 -33.86 34.95 14.14
CA LEU A 41 -33.34 34.18 13.01
C LEU A 41 -32.06 34.77 12.43
N SER A 42 -31.88 36.10 12.50
CA SER A 42 -30.65 36.75 12.03
C SER A 42 -29.40 36.27 12.78
N THR A 43 -29.52 35.80 14.03
CA THR A 43 -28.38 35.24 14.77
C THR A 43 -27.92 33.89 14.20
N LEU A 44 -28.82 33.17 13.51
CA LEU A 44 -28.58 31.86 12.89
C LEU A 44 -28.11 31.96 11.44
N GLU A 45 -28.29 33.12 10.79
CA GLU A 45 -28.04 33.30 9.35
C GLU A 45 -26.62 32.87 8.94
N ARG A 46 -25.61 33.20 9.77
CA ARG A 46 -24.22 32.79 9.50
C ARG A 46 -24.05 31.28 9.51
N HIS A 47 -24.71 30.58 10.44
CA HIS A 47 -24.66 29.12 10.52
C HIS A 47 -25.33 28.50 9.30
N PHE A 48 -26.51 29.00 8.89
CA PHE A 48 -27.21 28.53 7.70
C PHE A 48 -26.43 28.77 6.42
N LYS A 49 -25.76 29.91 6.29
CA LYS A 49 -24.84 30.19 5.17
C LYS A 49 -23.69 29.19 5.12
N ASN A 50 -23.15 28.78 6.26
CA ASN A 50 -22.07 27.79 6.27
C ASN A 50 -22.57 26.36 5.95
N VAL A 51 -23.76 25.99 6.41
CA VAL A 51 -24.38 24.68 6.05
C VAL A 51 -24.63 24.60 4.54
N THR A 52 -25.12 25.68 3.94
CA THR A 52 -25.44 25.76 2.50
C THR A 52 -24.21 25.91 1.61
N HIS A 53 -23.29 26.82 1.95
CA HIS A 53 -22.18 27.24 1.08
C HIS A 53 -20.79 26.87 1.61
N GLY A 54 -20.68 26.14 2.73
CA GLY A 54 -19.39 25.67 3.23
C GLY A 54 -18.63 24.89 2.16
N ALA A 55 -17.30 24.85 2.24
CA ALA A 55 -16.47 24.21 1.20
C ALA A 55 -16.53 22.67 1.24
N THR A 56 -16.49 22.05 2.44
CA THR A 56 -16.47 20.59 2.63
C THR A 56 -17.50 20.14 3.66
N CYS A 57 -17.79 18.84 3.74
CA CYS A 57 -18.70 18.29 4.77
C CYS A 57 -18.10 18.49 6.17
N ARG A 58 -16.77 18.36 6.30
CA ARG A 58 -16.03 18.61 7.55
C ARG A 58 -16.28 19.99 8.17
N VAL A 59 -16.25 21.06 7.37
CA VAL A 59 -16.52 22.43 7.87
C VAL A 59 -17.94 22.57 8.42
N VAL A 60 -18.90 21.87 7.82
CA VAL A 60 -20.29 21.85 8.29
C VAL A 60 -20.41 21.05 9.57
N THR A 61 -19.73 19.90 9.68
CA THR A 61 -19.65 19.09 10.91
C THR A 61 -19.22 19.91 12.13
N GLU A 62 -18.23 20.80 11.98
CA GLU A 62 -17.77 21.69 13.06
C GLU A 62 -18.77 22.80 13.42
N THR A 63 -19.68 23.14 12.49
CA THR A 63 -20.67 24.20 12.65
C THR A 63 -21.95 23.71 13.30
N ILE A 64 -22.31 22.44 13.08
CA ILE A 64 -23.54 21.81 13.59
C ILE A 64 -23.73 22.01 15.10
N PRO A 65 -22.74 21.75 15.98
CA PRO A 65 -22.93 21.93 17.43
C PRO A 65 -23.22 23.38 17.82
N LYS A 66 -22.52 24.34 17.19
CA LYS A 66 -22.72 25.78 17.42
C LYS A 66 -24.10 26.23 16.96
N MET A 67 -24.55 25.71 15.81
CA MET A 67 -25.88 25.95 15.28
C MET A 67 -26.97 25.37 16.20
N MET A 68 -26.80 24.15 16.71
CA MET A 68 -27.72 23.55 17.67
C MET A 68 -27.83 24.35 18.97
N SER A 69 -26.70 24.81 19.52
CA SER A 69 -26.70 25.67 20.70
C SER A 69 -27.41 27.01 20.45
N ALA A 70 -27.21 27.62 19.27
CA ALA A 70 -27.93 28.83 18.90
C ALA A 70 -29.45 28.60 18.73
N LEU A 71 -29.85 27.45 18.17
CA LEU A 71 -31.27 27.05 18.08
C LEU A 71 -31.88 26.80 19.46
N ARG A 72 -31.13 26.21 20.40
CA ARG A 72 -31.51 26.11 21.82
C ARG A 72 -31.77 27.49 22.43
N MET A 73 -30.89 28.47 22.18
CA MET A 73 -31.11 29.84 22.68
C MET A 73 -32.36 30.49 22.09
N VAL A 74 -32.63 30.26 20.80
CA VAL A 74 -33.87 30.73 20.16
C VAL A 74 -35.10 30.06 20.77
N TRP A 75 -35.05 28.78 21.10
CA TRP A 75 -36.12 28.05 21.77
C TRP A 75 -36.44 28.58 23.16
N ILE A 76 -35.42 28.85 23.97
CA ILE A 76 -35.58 29.31 25.35
C ILE A 76 -36.06 30.76 25.41
N ILE A 77 -35.55 31.63 24.53
CA ILE A 77 -35.74 33.08 24.65
C ILE A 77 -36.90 33.60 23.77
N SER A 78 -37.15 32.99 22.61
CA SER A 78 -38.17 33.48 21.68
C SER A 78 -39.58 33.14 22.16
N ARG A 79 -40.47 34.14 22.14
CA ARG A 79 -41.90 33.97 22.50
C ARG A 79 -42.75 33.31 21.42
N HIS A 80 -42.22 33.24 20.20
CA HIS A 80 -42.94 32.83 19.01
C HIS A 80 -42.31 31.60 18.33
N TYR A 81 -40.99 31.41 18.46
CA TYR A 81 -40.27 30.24 17.98
C TYR A 81 -40.10 29.14 19.05
N ASN A 82 -40.65 29.31 20.26
CA ASN A 82 -40.72 28.25 21.28
C ASN A 82 -41.89 27.27 21.06
N ARG A 83 -42.32 27.08 19.81
CA ARG A 83 -43.44 26.22 19.44
C ARG A 83 -43.01 25.22 18.37
N ASP A 84 -43.49 23.99 18.50
CA ASP A 84 -43.20 22.89 17.57
C ASP A 84 -43.58 23.25 16.13
N GLU A 85 -44.70 23.95 15.95
CA GLU A 85 -45.22 24.41 14.65
C GLU A 85 -44.21 25.21 13.82
N ARG A 86 -43.23 25.88 14.47
CA ARG A 86 -42.22 26.69 13.79
C ARG A 86 -40.83 26.08 13.81
N MET A 87 -40.47 25.41 14.91
CA MET A 87 -39.14 24.81 15.05
C MET A 87 -38.99 23.51 14.31
N VAL A 88 -40.03 22.66 14.29
CA VAL A 88 -39.96 21.39 13.57
C VAL A 88 -39.73 21.62 12.07
N PRO A 89 -40.48 22.50 11.37
CA PRO A 89 -40.22 22.78 9.96
C PRO A 89 -38.84 23.40 9.70
N LEU A 90 -38.32 24.20 10.64
CA LEU A 90 -36.98 24.79 10.51
C LEU A 90 -35.90 23.69 10.61
N MET A 91 -35.99 22.83 11.62
CA MET A 91 -35.09 21.69 11.81
C MET A 91 -35.14 20.72 10.64
N GLU A 92 -36.34 20.45 10.11
CA GLU A 92 -36.55 19.63 8.92
C GLU A 92 -35.87 20.23 7.68
N ARG A 93 -35.97 21.55 7.47
CA ARG A 93 -35.25 22.24 6.39
C ARG A 93 -33.74 22.14 6.53
N ILE A 94 -33.21 22.21 7.75
CA ILE A 94 -31.78 22.05 7.99
C ILE A 94 -31.35 20.61 7.66
N ALA A 95 -32.10 19.61 8.15
CA ALA A 95 -31.83 18.20 7.84
C ALA A 95 -31.86 17.94 6.32
N ASN A 96 -32.87 18.46 5.61
CA ASN A 96 -32.96 18.37 4.16
C ASN A 96 -31.76 19.02 3.45
N GLN A 97 -31.28 20.17 3.94
CA GLN A 97 -30.12 20.83 3.37
C GLN A 97 -28.82 20.03 3.58
N LEU A 98 -28.67 19.36 4.73
CA LEU A 98 -27.56 18.44 4.98
C LEU A 98 -27.63 17.24 4.03
N CYS A 99 -28.81 16.67 3.82
CA CYS A 99 -29.04 15.59 2.86
C CYS A 99 -28.71 16.00 1.41
N GLU A 100 -29.18 17.17 0.96
CA GLU A 100 -28.83 17.69 -0.37
C GLU A 100 -27.32 17.86 -0.54
N ARG A 101 -26.62 18.26 0.53
CA ARG A 101 -25.19 18.42 0.51
C ARG A 101 -24.47 17.08 0.33
N VAL A 102 -24.93 16.03 0.99
CA VAL A 102 -24.42 14.67 0.81
C VAL A 102 -24.58 14.25 -0.65
N VAL A 103 -25.76 14.42 -1.24
CA VAL A 103 -26.04 14.09 -2.65
C VAL A 103 -25.16 14.89 -3.62
N ARG A 104 -24.88 16.17 -3.33
CA ARG A 104 -23.95 16.98 -4.15
C ARG A 104 -22.50 16.53 -4.01
N SER A 105 -22.09 16.09 -2.82
CA SER A 105 -20.72 15.67 -2.56
C SER A 105 -20.39 14.26 -3.06
N ILE A 106 -21.39 13.36 -3.06
CA ILE A 106 -21.26 11.95 -3.43
C ILE A 106 -22.14 11.70 -4.65
N ASN A 107 -21.54 11.77 -5.83
CA ASN A 107 -22.20 11.35 -7.06
C ASN A 107 -21.96 9.85 -7.29
N VAL A 108 -22.98 9.04 -7.06
CA VAL A 108 -22.94 7.57 -7.16
C VAL A 108 -22.44 7.09 -8.53
N ARG A 109 -22.78 7.81 -9.62
CA ARG A 109 -22.42 7.42 -11.00
C ARG A 109 -20.94 7.58 -11.33
N THR A 110 -20.22 8.38 -10.55
CA THR A 110 -18.79 8.66 -10.77
C THR A 110 -17.97 8.32 -9.54
N LEU A 111 -18.59 7.69 -8.54
CA LEU A 111 -17.97 7.50 -7.23
C LEU A 111 -16.78 6.56 -7.34
N PHE A 112 -16.90 5.46 -8.08
CA PHE A 112 -15.85 4.44 -8.18
C PHE A 112 -14.81 4.74 -9.26
N SER A 113 -14.93 5.88 -9.94
CA SER A 113 -13.87 6.42 -10.80
C SER A 113 -12.72 7.08 -10.02
N TYR A 114 -12.94 7.42 -8.75
CA TYR A 114 -11.91 8.00 -7.86
C TYR A 114 -11.03 6.92 -7.23
N GLN A 115 -9.91 7.34 -6.62
CA GLN A 115 -9.08 6.42 -5.84
C GLN A 115 -9.83 5.96 -4.58
N PRO A 116 -9.69 4.69 -4.14
CA PRO A 116 -10.41 4.16 -2.97
C PRO A 116 -10.23 5.02 -1.70
N SER A 117 -9.03 5.57 -1.48
CA SER A 117 -8.74 6.45 -0.34
C SER A 117 -9.59 7.73 -0.35
N GLU A 118 -9.79 8.34 -1.53
CA GLU A 118 -10.60 9.55 -1.69
C GLU A 118 -12.09 9.27 -1.47
N ILE A 119 -12.56 8.09 -1.91
CA ILE A 119 -13.94 7.65 -1.69
C ILE A 119 -14.20 7.48 -0.19
N ILE A 120 -13.29 6.77 0.50
CA ILE A 120 -13.38 6.56 1.94
C ILE A 120 -13.41 7.89 2.68
N GLU A 121 -12.52 8.83 2.35
CA GLU A 121 -12.49 10.15 3.00
C GLU A 121 -13.80 10.91 2.80
N LYS A 122 -14.26 11.08 1.55
CA LYS A 122 -15.50 11.82 1.25
C LYS A 122 -16.74 11.21 1.90
N CYS A 123 -16.89 9.88 1.83
CA CYS A 123 -18.03 9.19 2.43
C CYS A 123 -17.97 9.24 3.96
N THR A 124 -16.77 9.20 4.56
CA THR A 124 -16.59 9.33 6.01
C THR A 124 -16.97 10.73 6.47
N GLU A 125 -16.49 11.79 5.79
CA GLU A 125 -16.87 13.15 6.13
C GLU A 125 -18.39 13.39 6.05
N ALA A 126 -19.05 12.84 5.03
CA ALA A 126 -20.50 12.93 4.86
C ALA A 126 -21.26 12.18 5.96
N LYS A 127 -20.83 10.96 6.29
CA LYS A 127 -21.37 10.16 7.39
C LYS A 127 -21.23 10.89 8.72
N ASP A 128 -20.03 11.36 9.05
CA ASP A 128 -19.73 12.06 10.30
C ASP A 128 -20.58 13.33 10.44
N MET A 129 -20.82 14.06 9.35
CA MET A 129 -21.70 15.23 9.34
C MET A 129 -23.15 14.87 9.74
N LEU A 130 -23.69 13.78 9.18
CA LEU A 130 -25.05 13.33 9.46
C LEU A 130 -25.18 12.76 10.89
N GLU A 131 -24.20 11.99 11.35
CA GLU A 131 -24.17 11.47 12.72
C GLU A 131 -24.02 12.60 13.74
N ARG A 132 -23.19 13.61 13.44
CA ARG A 132 -22.99 14.77 14.31
C ARG A 132 -24.25 15.63 14.44
N TRP A 133 -25.06 15.74 13.39
CA TRP A 133 -26.39 16.36 13.44
C TRP A 133 -27.28 15.72 14.49
N LYS A 134 -27.40 14.39 14.43
CA LYS A 134 -28.21 13.62 15.38
C LYS A 134 -27.65 13.68 16.79
N GLN A 135 -26.34 13.53 16.96
CA GLN A 135 -25.69 13.61 18.27
C GLN A 135 -25.90 14.99 18.91
N SER A 136 -25.67 16.08 18.17
CA SER A 136 -25.81 17.43 18.71
C SER A 136 -27.24 17.77 19.13
N TYR A 137 -28.25 17.16 18.49
CA TYR A 137 -29.64 17.28 18.92
C TYR A 137 -29.88 16.62 20.29
N TYR A 138 -29.38 15.39 20.49
CA TYR A 138 -29.52 14.70 21.78
C TYR A 138 -28.70 15.34 22.89
N ASP A 139 -27.52 15.87 22.58
CA ASP A 139 -26.69 16.63 23.53
C ASP A 139 -27.47 17.86 24.04
N VAL A 140 -28.06 18.64 23.13
CA VAL A 140 -28.90 19.80 23.48
C VAL A 140 -30.17 19.40 24.24
N ARG A 141 -30.81 18.30 23.85
CA ARG A 141 -31.97 17.76 24.58
C ARG A 141 -31.60 17.46 26.04
N ALA A 142 -30.48 16.76 26.26
CA ALA A 142 -30.01 16.41 27.60
C ALA A 142 -29.71 17.66 28.44
N GLU A 143 -29.09 18.70 27.85
CA GLU A 143 -28.84 19.97 28.54
C GLU A 143 -30.14 20.67 28.98
N ILE A 144 -31.19 20.66 28.14
CA ILE A 144 -32.49 21.28 28.45
C ILE A 144 -33.24 20.47 29.51
N GLU A 145 -33.16 19.14 29.47
CA GLU A 145 -33.77 18.30 30.50
C GLU A 145 -33.07 18.47 31.86
N GLN A 146 -31.75 18.64 31.88
CA GLN A 146 -30.99 18.94 33.10
C GLN A 146 -31.29 20.32 33.68
N SER A 147 -31.60 21.33 32.85
CA SER A 147 -31.95 22.67 33.35
C SER A 147 -33.30 22.69 34.06
N GLY A 148 -34.21 21.77 33.72
CA GLY A 148 -35.48 21.50 34.41
C GLY A 148 -36.50 22.65 34.43
N ARG A 149 -36.16 23.80 33.82
CA ARG A 149 -36.94 25.05 33.88
C ARG A 149 -37.56 25.43 32.53
N ASP A 150 -37.09 24.83 31.44
CA ASP A 150 -37.42 25.22 30.08
C ASP A 150 -38.44 24.27 29.43
N SER A 151 -39.06 24.71 28.34
CA SER A 151 -39.99 23.87 27.56
C SER A 151 -39.27 22.66 26.97
N ARG A 152 -39.93 21.48 26.99
CA ARG A 152 -39.34 20.21 26.53
C ARG A 152 -38.90 20.31 25.06
N TRP A 153 -37.67 19.88 24.80
CA TRP A 153 -37.07 19.82 23.46
C TRP A 153 -37.24 18.41 22.89
N GLU A 154 -38.46 18.10 22.45
CA GLU A 154 -38.80 16.78 21.93
C GLU A 154 -39.60 16.91 20.64
N PHE A 155 -39.01 16.44 19.55
CA PHE A 155 -39.61 16.45 18.22
C PHE A 155 -39.74 15.03 17.67
N ASP A 156 -40.55 14.85 16.62
CA ASP A 156 -40.70 13.56 15.95
C ASP A 156 -39.37 13.13 15.30
N ASN A 157 -38.73 12.15 15.93
CA ASN A 157 -37.47 11.55 15.48
C ASN A 157 -37.54 11.06 14.03
N LYS A 158 -38.70 10.55 13.58
CA LYS A 158 -38.85 10.04 12.21
C LYS A 158 -38.76 11.18 11.19
N ARG A 159 -39.32 12.35 11.49
CA ARG A 159 -39.27 13.49 10.58
C ARG A 159 -37.87 14.09 10.48
N LEU A 160 -37.12 14.09 11.58
CA LEU A 160 -35.80 14.72 11.62
C LEU A 160 -34.67 13.79 11.18
N PHE A 161 -34.75 12.49 11.51
CA PHE A 161 -33.60 11.59 11.39
C PHE A 161 -33.79 10.47 10.37
N LYS A 162 -35.02 10.12 9.94
CA LYS A 162 -35.22 8.97 9.05
C LYS A 162 -34.39 9.08 7.77
N LEU A 163 -34.38 10.26 7.13
CA LEU A 163 -33.62 10.48 5.91
C LEU A 163 -32.11 10.58 6.18
N THR A 164 -31.69 11.27 7.24
CA THR A 164 -30.26 11.41 7.57
C THR A 164 -29.64 10.09 7.99
N ASP A 165 -30.35 9.28 8.80
CA ASP A 165 -29.90 7.95 9.23
C ASP A 165 -29.78 7.01 8.03
N HIS A 166 -30.74 7.06 7.11
CA HIS A 166 -30.69 6.30 5.86
C HIS A 166 -29.43 6.66 5.05
N MET A 167 -29.21 7.95 4.78
CA MET A 167 -28.03 8.38 4.01
C MET A 167 -26.71 8.03 4.71
N ALA A 168 -26.66 8.05 6.04
CA ALA A 168 -25.48 7.64 6.80
C ALA A 168 -25.17 6.14 6.64
N ILE A 169 -26.21 5.28 6.61
CA ILE A 169 -26.07 3.85 6.31
C ILE A 169 -25.50 3.65 4.90
N ILE A 170 -26.05 4.34 3.90
CA ILE A 170 -25.57 4.26 2.51
C ILE A 170 -24.11 4.73 2.40
N CYS A 171 -23.73 5.81 3.07
CA CYS A 171 -22.33 6.25 3.12
C CYS A 171 -21.43 5.18 3.74
N ASN A 172 -21.90 4.48 4.77
CA ASN A 172 -21.17 3.39 5.39
C ASN A 172 -21.00 2.18 4.45
N ASP A 173 -22.04 1.84 3.68
CA ASP A 173 -21.97 0.80 2.65
C ASP A 173 -20.92 1.15 1.58
N PHE A 174 -20.91 2.39 1.09
CA PHE A 174 -19.88 2.85 0.14
C PHE A 174 -18.46 2.82 0.72
N ILE A 175 -18.28 3.16 2.00
CA ILE A 175 -16.99 3.02 2.69
C ILE A 175 -16.55 1.56 2.73
N ALA A 176 -17.46 0.62 3.01
CA ALA A 176 -17.16 -0.81 3.03
C ALA A 176 -16.70 -1.28 1.63
N ILE A 177 -17.45 -0.95 0.58
CA ILE A 177 -17.12 -1.26 -0.82
C ILE A 177 -15.75 -0.68 -1.20
N ALA A 178 -15.46 0.57 -0.84
CA ALA A 178 -14.19 1.21 -1.16
C ALA A 178 -12.99 0.55 -0.44
N LYS A 179 -13.16 0.15 0.84
CA LYS A 179 -12.14 -0.61 1.58
C LYS A 179 -11.89 -1.98 0.97
N GLU A 180 -12.95 -2.65 0.53
CA GLU A 180 -12.85 -3.92 -0.19
C GLU A 180 -12.06 -3.79 -1.50
N LEU A 181 -12.33 -2.73 -2.26
CA LEU A 181 -11.61 -2.41 -3.49
C LEU A 181 -10.13 -2.11 -3.23
N GLU A 182 -9.82 -1.34 -2.18
CA GLU A 182 -8.44 -1.07 -1.76
C GLU A 182 -7.69 -2.37 -1.43
N GLN A 183 -8.34 -3.32 -0.74
CA GLN A 183 -7.76 -4.62 -0.45
C GLN A 183 -7.44 -5.41 -1.72
N PHE A 184 -8.32 -5.40 -2.73
CA PHE A 184 -8.04 -6.06 -4.01
C PHE A 184 -6.83 -5.45 -4.73
N TYR A 185 -6.71 -4.12 -4.79
CA TYR A 185 -5.51 -3.50 -5.36
C TYR A 185 -4.22 -3.84 -4.61
N ASN A 186 -4.30 -3.93 -3.28
CA ASN A 186 -3.17 -4.35 -2.45
C ASN A 186 -2.78 -5.83 -2.68
N ILE A 187 -3.75 -6.69 -3.00
CA ILE A 187 -3.52 -8.10 -3.36
C ILE A 187 -2.91 -8.21 -4.76
N PHE A 188 -3.42 -7.48 -5.74
CA PHE A 188 -2.96 -7.53 -7.13
C PHE A 188 -1.75 -6.65 -7.41
N THR A 189 -0.75 -6.74 -6.55
CA THR A 189 0.52 -6.02 -6.66
C THR A 189 1.35 -6.51 -7.87
N PRO A 190 2.24 -5.67 -8.43
CA PRO A 190 3.13 -6.05 -9.54
C PRO A 190 3.95 -7.33 -9.27
N GLU A 191 4.24 -7.62 -8.01
CA GLU A 191 4.94 -8.81 -7.54
C GLU A 191 4.11 -10.09 -7.74
N LEU A 192 2.79 -10.03 -7.55
CA LEU A 192 1.91 -11.14 -7.91
C LEU A 192 1.95 -11.37 -9.43
N LYS A 193 2.03 -10.31 -10.25
CA LYS A 193 2.20 -10.47 -11.71
C LYS A 193 3.53 -11.14 -12.06
N SER A 194 4.62 -10.84 -11.35
CA SER A 194 5.95 -11.44 -11.62
C SER A 194 6.03 -12.91 -11.16
N VAL A 195 5.43 -13.25 -10.03
CA VAL A 195 5.45 -14.61 -9.45
C VAL A 195 4.53 -15.58 -10.20
N THR A 196 3.34 -15.11 -10.61
CA THR A 196 2.33 -15.97 -11.26
C THR A 196 2.64 -16.27 -12.73
N GLY A 197 3.41 -15.40 -13.41
CA GLY A 197 3.70 -15.53 -14.83
C GLY A 197 2.46 -15.53 -15.74
N LYS A 198 1.28 -15.21 -15.19
CA LYS A 198 -0.05 -15.18 -15.86
C LYS A 198 -0.71 -13.82 -15.62
N PRO A 199 -0.16 -12.72 -16.18
CA PRO A 199 -0.69 -11.37 -15.94
C PRO A 199 -2.13 -11.19 -16.45
N HIS A 200 -2.54 -11.96 -17.46
CA HIS A 200 -3.90 -11.90 -18.02
C HIS A 200 -4.99 -12.31 -17.03
N LYS A 201 -4.78 -13.38 -16.24
CA LYS A 201 -5.76 -13.82 -15.23
C LYS A 201 -5.97 -12.77 -14.13
N ILE A 202 -4.92 -12.05 -13.76
CA ILE A 202 -5.00 -10.96 -12.76
C ILE A 202 -5.84 -9.80 -13.30
N ASN A 203 -5.57 -9.38 -14.54
CA ASN A 203 -6.34 -8.31 -15.17
C ASN A 203 -7.81 -8.74 -15.36
N GLU A 204 -8.08 -10.00 -15.70
CA GLU A 204 -9.44 -10.52 -15.82
C GLU A 204 -10.22 -10.45 -14.49
N ILE A 205 -9.59 -10.79 -13.36
CA ILE A 205 -10.23 -10.67 -12.04
C ILE A 205 -10.50 -9.20 -11.70
N LEU A 206 -9.54 -8.30 -11.95
CA LEU A 206 -9.72 -6.86 -11.74
C LEU A 206 -10.84 -6.29 -12.64
N ASP A 207 -10.89 -6.68 -13.91
CA ASP A 207 -11.94 -6.27 -14.83
C ASP A 207 -13.32 -6.75 -14.36
N ARG A 208 -13.41 -7.93 -13.73
CA ARG A 208 -14.66 -8.41 -13.11
C ARG A 208 -15.06 -7.59 -11.89
N VAL A 209 -14.11 -7.21 -11.03
CA VAL A 209 -14.38 -6.29 -9.91
C VAL A 209 -14.91 -4.95 -10.45
N HIS A 210 -14.28 -4.39 -11.48
CA HIS A 210 -14.74 -3.17 -12.12
C HIS A 210 -16.15 -3.32 -12.73
N LYS A 211 -16.45 -4.41 -13.43
CA LYS A 211 -17.80 -4.68 -13.95
C LYS A 211 -18.85 -4.75 -12.84
N VAL A 212 -18.53 -5.37 -11.70
CA VAL A 212 -19.44 -5.41 -10.56
C VAL A 212 -19.70 -4.01 -9.98
N LEU A 213 -18.70 -3.14 -9.96
CA LEU A 213 -18.86 -1.74 -9.58
C LEU A 213 -19.67 -0.94 -10.61
N GLU A 214 -19.47 -1.19 -11.91
CA GLU A 214 -20.26 -0.57 -12.98
C GLU A 214 -21.76 -0.88 -12.83
N LEU A 215 -22.12 -2.10 -12.37
CA LEU A 215 -23.51 -2.45 -12.09
C LEU A 215 -24.12 -1.60 -10.96
N ILE A 216 -23.31 -1.17 -9.99
CA ILE A 216 -23.74 -0.24 -8.92
C ILE A 216 -23.87 1.17 -9.48
N GLU A 217 -22.91 1.64 -10.28
CA GLU A 217 -22.93 3.00 -10.88
C GLU A 217 -24.11 3.21 -11.84
N HIS A 218 -24.46 2.16 -12.60
CA HIS A 218 -25.55 2.19 -13.58
C HIS A 218 -26.87 1.62 -13.05
N ALA A 219 -26.96 1.35 -11.75
CA ALA A 219 -28.19 0.88 -11.14
C ALA A 219 -29.33 1.90 -11.37
N PRO A 220 -30.54 1.47 -11.75
CA PRO A 220 -31.67 2.38 -12.00
C PRO A 220 -32.29 2.94 -10.70
N CYS A 221 -31.66 2.68 -9.54
CA CYS A 221 -32.09 3.16 -8.23
C CYS A 221 -31.17 4.26 -7.72
N ASP A 222 -31.75 5.25 -7.05
CA ASP A 222 -30.98 6.27 -6.33
C ASP A 222 -30.85 5.82 -4.86
N PRO A 223 -29.66 5.39 -4.41
CA PRO A 223 -29.49 4.80 -3.08
C PRO A 223 -29.76 5.79 -1.95
N PHE A 224 -29.77 7.10 -2.23
CA PHE A 224 -30.08 8.10 -1.22
C PHE A 224 -31.59 8.33 -1.04
N ARG A 225 -32.46 7.80 -1.91
CA ARG A 225 -33.92 7.91 -1.80
C ARG A 225 -34.49 6.82 -0.89
N LEU A 226 -35.36 7.23 0.04
CA LEU A 226 -36.05 6.31 0.95
C LEU A 226 -36.96 5.29 0.24
N GLU A 227 -37.50 5.64 -0.92
CA GLU A 227 -38.39 4.78 -1.72
C GLU A 227 -37.64 3.62 -2.39
N ASP A 228 -36.33 3.78 -2.60
CA ASP A 228 -35.48 2.80 -3.28
C ASP A 228 -34.67 1.94 -2.30
N LEU A 229 -34.89 2.07 -0.98
CA LEU A 229 -34.13 1.33 0.04
C LEU A 229 -34.16 -0.19 -0.17
N ASP A 230 -35.32 -0.75 -0.49
CA ASP A 230 -35.44 -2.20 -0.70
C ASP A 230 -34.71 -2.64 -1.99
N LYS A 231 -34.70 -1.79 -3.02
CA LYS A 231 -33.91 -2.02 -4.24
C LYS A 231 -32.42 -1.94 -3.94
N TRP A 232 -31.97 -0.95 -3.15
CA TRP A 232 -30.58 -0.83 -2.74
C TRP A 232 -30.11 -2.06 -1.96
N LYS A 233 -30.91 -2.55 -1.01
CA LYS A 233 -30.59 -3.78 -0.27
C LYS A 233 -30.40 -4.98 -1.19
N MET A 234 -31.23 -5.12 -2.23
CA MET A 234 -31.06 -6.17 -3.23
C MET A 234 -29.78 -6.00 -4.05
N VAL A 235 -29.46 -4.76 -4.47
CA VAL A 235 -28.22 -4.46 -5.20
C VAL A 235 -26.98 -4.75 -4.34
N SER A 236 -27.00 -4.31 -3.07
CA SER A 236 -25.92 -4.54 -2.10
C SER A 236 -25.73 -6.03 -1.80
N ALA A 237 -26.82 -6.79 -1.63
CA ALA A 237 -26.75 -8.24 -1.44
C ALA A 237 -26.17 -8.96 -2.68
N ASN A 238 -26.61 -8.57 -3.88
CA ASN A 238 -26.06 -9.11 -5.13
C ASN A 238 -24.57 -8.75 -5.30
N TYR A 239 -24.18 -7.52 -4.97
CA TYR A 239 -22.77 -7.12 -4.92
C TYR A 239 -21.98 -8.02 -3.98
N GLY A 240 -22.45 -8.22 -2.75
CA GLY A 240 -21.81 -9.07 -1.75
C GLY A 240 -21.58 -10.50 -2.26
N GLN A 241 -22.58 -11.09 -2.91
CA GLN A 241 -22.46 -12.42 -3.51
C GLN A 241 -21.43 -12.46 -4.65
N GLN A 242 -21.43 -11.48 -5.55
CA GLN A 242 -20.45 -11.41 -6.65
C GLN A 242 -19.02 -11.23 -6.12
N ILE A 243 -18.83 -10.46 -5.05
CA ILE A 243 -17.54 -10.30 -4.41
C ILE A 243 -17.08 -11.58 -3.72
N GLU A 244 -17.99 -12.32 -3.07
CA GLU A 244 -17.67 -13.62 -2.47
C GLU A 244 -17.20 -14.62 -3.54
N ASP A 245 -17.88 -14.68 -4.69
CA ASP A 245 -17.46 -15.49 -5.83
C ASP A 245 -16.08 -15.07 -6.38
N ILE A 246 -15.80 -13.77 -6.44
CA ILE A 246 -14.50 -13.24 -6.86
C ILE A 246 -13.42 -13.58 -5.83
N ASP A 247 -13.74 -13.57 -4.54
CA ASP A 247 -12.85 -13.96 -3.47
C ASP A 247 -12.47 -15.44 -3.55
N GLU A 248 -13.43 -16.32 -3.78
CA GLU A 248 -13.16 -17.75 -3.98
C GLU A 248 -12.28 -18.00 -5.20
N GLN A 249 -12.55 -17.30 -6.31
CA GLN A 249 -11.70 -17.37 -7.49
C GLN A 249 -10.30 -16.84 -7.22
N THR A 250 -10.17 -15.75 -6.46
CA THR A 250 -8.88 -15.17 -6.07
C THR A 250 -8.09 -16.15 -5.21
N LYS A 251 -8.73 -16.81 -4.23
CA LYS A 251 -8.12 -17.89 -3.41
C LYS A 251 -7.67 -19.07 -4.26
N SER A 252 -8.50 -19.51 -5.21
CA SER A 252 -8.18 -20.59 -6.14
C SER A 252 -7.01 -20.22 -7.05
N PHE A 253 -7.02 -19.00 -7.61
CA PHE A 253 -5.95 -18.47 -8.46
C PHE A 253 -4.62 -18.36 -7.72
N ILE A 254 -4.64 -17.85 -6.48
CA ILE A 254 -3.48 -17.82 -5.59
C ILE A 254 -2.98 -19.25 -5.39
N SER A 255 -3.86 -20.19 -5.04
CA SER A 255 -3.49 -21.58 -4.80
C SER A 255 -2.90 -22.27 -6.04
N GLU A 256 -3.44 -22.01 -7.25
CA GLU A 256 -2.86 -22.50 -8.52
C GLU A 256 -1.48 -21.91 -8.74
N SER A 257 -1.32 -20.61 -8.46
CA SER A 257 -0.07 -19.89 -8.69
C SER A 257 1.07 -20.34 -7.78
N PHE A 258 0.77 -20.63 -6.51
CA PHE A 258 1.74 -21.16 -5.55
C PHE A 258 2.16 -22.61 -5.85
N LYS A 259 1.40 -23.36 -6.67
CA LYS A 259 1.82 -24.68 -7.16
C LYS A 259 2.80 -24.60 -8.33
N SER A 260 2.80 -23.51 -9.10
CA SER A 260 3.65 -23.32 -10.28
C SER A 260 4.68 -22.21 -10.09
N LEU A 261 5.27 -22.11 -8.90
CA LEU A 261 6.25 -21.08 -8.57
C LEU A 261 7.52 -21.27 -9.40
N ARG A 262 8.02 -20.18 -10.00
CA ARG A 262 9.30 -20.17 -10.72
C ARG A 262 10.50 -20.04 -9.78
N SER A 263 10.32 -19.34 -8.66
CA SER A 263 11.36 -19.14 -7.66
C SER A 263 10.78 -19.05 -6.25
N ALA A 264 11.40 -19.76 -5.31
CA ALA A 264 11.06 -19.70 -3.90
C ALA A 264 11.36 -18.32 -3.28
N GLU A 265 12.40 -17.63 -3.78
CA GLU A 265 12.76 -16.30 -3.29
C GLU A 265 11.66 -15.27 -3.59
N SER A 266 11.25 -15.15 -4.85
CA SER A 266 10.21 -14.19 -5.24
C SER A 266 8.86 -14.50 -4.59
N ALA A 267 8.54 -15.78 -4.40
CA ALA A 267 7.34 -16.21 -3.69
C ALA A 267 7.35 -15.79 -2.21
N PHE A 268 8.50 -15.87 -1.55
CA PHE A 268 8.67 -15.44 -0.16
C PHE A 268 8.56 -13.92 -0.02
N ASP A 269 9.13 -13.16 -0.96
CA ASP A 269 9.01 -11.69 -1.01
C ASP A 269 7.57 -11.22 -1.11
N MET A 270 6.82 -11.83 -2.02
CA MET A 270 5.42 -11.56 -2.23
C MET A 270 4.61 -11.83 -0.95
N LEU A 271 4.90 -12.93 -0.27
CA LEU A 271 4.23 -13.28 0.99
C LEU A 271 4.53 -12.25 2.09
N LEU A 272 5.79 -11.85 2.27
CA LEU A 272 6.16 -10.81 3.24
C LEU A 272 5.45 -9.47 2.96
N LYS A 273 5.22 -9.12 1.70
CA LYS A 273 4.46 -7.92 1.33
C LYS A 273 2.98 -8.04 1.67
N PHE A 274 2.37 -9.21 1.47
CA PHE A 274 0.98 -9.44 1.87
C PHE A 274 0.73 -9.55 3.36
N GLU A 275 1.73 -9.91 4.15
CA GLU A 275 1.62 -9.85 5.61
C GLU A 275 1.70 -8.41 6.12
N LYS A 276 2.50 -7.56 5.45
CA LYS A 276 2.62 -6.14 5.80
C LYS A 276 1.42 -5.32 5.34
N ASN A 277 0.86 -5.63 4.18
CA ASN A 277 -0.35 -5.00 3.68
C ASN A 277 -1.52 -5.72 4.34
N ASN A 278 -2.36 -5.03 5.10
CA ASN A 278 -3.45 -5.59 5.91
C ASN A 278 -4.55 -6.23 5.02
N THR A 279 -4.23 -7.37 4.43
CA THR A 279 -5.04 -8.14 3.48
C THR A 279 -6.16 -8.88 4.23
N ARG A 280 -7.20 -9.32 3.51
CA ARG A 280 -8.32 -10.06 4.10
C ARG A 280 -7.82 -11.27 4.89
N MET A 281 -8.32 -11.45 6.12
CA MET A 281 -7.92 -12.55 7.02
C MET A 281 -8.02 -13.92 6.35
N THR A 282 -9.05 -14.14 5.54
CA THR A 282 -9.26 -15.40 4.80
C THR A 282 -8.17 -15.68 3.76
N ILE A 283 -7.60 -14.63 3.16
CA ILE A 283 -6.50 -14.75 2.21
C ILE A 283 -5.19 -14.94 2.97
N GLN A 284 -5.00 -14.26 4.10
CA GLN A 284 -3.84 -14.47 4.97
C GLN A 284 -3.74 -15.93 5.45
N ASP A 285 -4.84 -16.51 5.93
CA ASP A 285 -4.90 -17.92 6.34
C ASP A 285 -4.53 -18.88 5.21
N GLU A 286 -5.01 -18.61 4.00
CA GLU A 286 -4.68 -19.42 2.83
C GLU A 286 -3.20 -19.27 2.45
N MET A 287 -2.64 -18.06 2.51
CA MET A 287 -1.21 -17.82 2.27
C MET A 287 -0.32 -18.53 3.30
N HIS A 288 -0.73 -18.56 4.58
CA HIS A 288 -0.01 -19.28 5.62
C HIS A 288 0.06 -20.79 5.32
N LYS A 289 -0.97 -21.38 4.70
CA LYS A 289 -0.93 -22.79 4.28
C LYS A 289 0.03 -23.02 3.10
N ARG A 290 0.23 -22.00 2.24
CA ARG A 290 1.12 -22.06 1.06
C ARG A 290 2.61 -21.91 1.37
N PHE A 291 3.00 -21.64 2.62
CA PHE A 291 4.42 -21.69 3.01
C PHE A 291 5.07 -23.04 2.73
N ASN A 292 4.33 -24.14 2.86
CA ASN A 292 4.83 -25.47 2.53
C ASN A 292 5.17 -25.61 1.03
N ASP A 293 4.43 -24.93 0.16
CA ASP A 293 4.67 -24.95 -1.28
C ASP A 293 5.96 -24.17 -1.63
N ILE A 294 6.24 -23.05 -0.93
CA ILE A 294 7.52 -22.32 -1.05
C ILE A 294 8.69 -23.19 -0.60
N LEU A 295 8.54 -23.88 0.54
CA LEU A 295 9.58 -24.78 1.06
C LEU A 295 9.88 -25.93 0.09
N ARG A 296 8.84 -26.54 -0.50
CA ARG A 296 9.00 -27.58 -1.55
C ARG A 296 9.71 -27.02 -2.79
N GLN A 297 9.38 -25.81 -3.22
CA GLN A 297 10.07 -25.20 -4.35
C GLN A 297 11.54 -24.94 -4.04
N TYR A 298 11.87 -24.52 -2.81
CA TYR A 298 13.26 -24.35 -2.40
C TYR A 298 14.03 -25.69 -2.34
N ASP A 299 13.38 -26.78 -1.91
CA ASP A 299 13.95 -28.13 -1.96
C ASP A 299 14.28 -28.58 -3.40
N ASN A 300 13.38 -28.30 -4.35
CA ASN A 300 13.61 -28.53 -5.78
C ASN A 300 14.80 -27.70 -6.30
N GLU A 301 14.88 -26.41 -5.94
CA GLU A 301 16.00 -25.54 -6.33
C GLU A 301 17.34 -26.05 -5.78
N ILE A 302 17.39 -26.54 -4.53
CA ILE A 302 18.62 -27.15 -3.97
C ILE A 302 18.97 -28.41 -4.76
N THR A 303 17.98 -29.24 -5.09
CA THR A 303 18.20 -30.49 -5.84
C THR A 303 18.71 -30.22 -7.25
N GLU A 304 18.17 -29.22 -7.94
CA GLU A 304 18.62 -28.78 -9.26
C GLU A 304 20.06 -28.26 -9.20
N ILE A 305 20.37 -27.39 -8.23
CA ILE A 305 21.73 -26.88 -8.03
C ILE A 305 22.71 -28.00 -7.67
N ASN A 306 22.29 -28.96 -6.84
CA ASN A 306 23.09 -30.13 -6.53
C ASN A 306 23.32 -31.02 -7.77
N SER A 307 22.30 -31.19 -8.63
CA SER A 307 22.44 -31.92 -9.89
C SER A 307 23.44 -31.26 -10.84
N ILE A 308 23.35 -29.93 -11.01
CA ILE A 308 24.31 -29.12 -11.77
C ILE A 308 25.72 -29.28 -11.19
N PHE A 309 25.84 -29.25 -9.86
CA PHE A 309 27.11 -29.43 -9.18
C PHE A 309 27.72 -30.81 -9.44
N GLN A 310 26.94 -31.90 -9.31
CA GLN A 310 27.44 -33.25 -9.53
C GLN A 310 27.79 -33.52 -11.00
N HIS A 311 26.99 -33.02 -11.95
CA HIS A 311 27.23 -33.21 -13.39
C HIS A 311 28.49 -32.49 -13.88
N ASN A 312 28.69 -31.24 -13.43
CA ASN A 312 29.80 -30.41 -13.90
C ASN A 312 31.03 -30.45 -12.96
N LYS A 313 31.03 -31.34 -11.95
CA LYS A 313 32.13 -31.47 -10.98
C LYS A 313 33.48 -31.77 -11.65
N THR A 314 33.44 -32.54 -12.73
CA THR A 314 34.61 -32.99 -13.51
C THR A 314 35.12 -31.92 -14.48
N ASN A 315 34.22 -31.11 -15.06
CA ASN A 315 34.58 -30.00 -15.92
C ASN A 315 33.62 -28.80 -15.69
N PRO A 316 33.95 -27.90 -14.76
CA PRO A 316 33.08 -26.78 -14.45
C PRO A 316 33.03 -25.80 -15.63
N PRO A 317 31.87 -25.22 -15.93
CA PRO A 317 31.75 -24.20 -16.97
C PRO A 317 32.45 -22.91 -16.50
N VAL A 318 33.71 -22.76 -16.88
CA VAL A 318 34.53 -21.57 -16.62
C VAL A 318 34.56 -20.65 -17.84
N ASN A 319 34.59 -19.34 -17.61
CA ASN A 319 34.72 -18.36 -18.68
C ASN A 319 36.08 -18.49 -19.38
N LYS A 320 36.18 -18.17 -20.68
CA LYS A 320 37.39 -18.34 -21.51
C LYS A 320 38.69 -17.74 -20.96
N ASN A 321 38.61 -16.78 -20.02
CA ASN A 321 39.76 -16.10 -19.42
C ASN A 321 39.99 -16.47 -17.95
N GLN A 322 39.25 -17.44 -17.39
CA GLN A 322 39.43 -17.88 -16.01
C GLN A 322 40.34 -19.10 -15.93
N PRO A 323 41.33 -19.10 -15.02
CA PRO A 323 42.17 -20.27 -14.79
C PRO A 323 41.37 -21.47 -14.25
N PRO A 324 41.84 -22.70 -14.47
CA PRO A 324 41.09 -23.92 -14.20
C PRO A 324 40.76 -24.15 -12.72
N TYR A 325 41.71 -23.92 -11.79
CA TYR A 325 41.44 -24.17 -10.35
C TYR A 325 40.63 -23.03 -9.72
N SER A 326 41.03 -21.78 -9.98
CA SER A 326 40.33 -20.62 -9.44
C SER A 326 38.92 -20.44 -10.02
N GLY A 327 38.73 -20.76 -11.31
CA GLY A 327 37.44 -20.76 -11.97
C GLY A 327 36.50 -21.85 -11.46
N ALA A 328 37.01 -23.06 -11.18
CA ALA A 328 36.25 -24.14 -10.55
C ALA A 328 35.73 -23.75 -9.16
N VAL A 329 36.60 -23.13 -8.35
CA VAL A 329 36.23 -22.61 -7.01
C VAL A 329 35.22 -21.48 -7.14
N ALA A 330 35.42 -20.54 -8.07
CA ALA A 330 34.49 -19.43 -8.30
C ALA A 330 33.09 -19.91 -8.72
N TRP A 331 33.02 -20.91 -9.59
CA TRP A 331 31.78 -21.56 -10.01
C TRP A 331 31.06 -22.23 -8.84
N SER A 332 31.77 -23.05 -8.04
CA SER A 332 31.23 -23.66 -6.81
C SER A 332 30.68 -22.60 -5.85
N ARG A 333 31.45 -21.53 -5.59
CA ARG A 333 31.03 -20.43 -4.73
C ARG A 333 29.81 -19.68 -5.27
N SER A 334 29.69 -19.54 -6.59
CA SER A 334 28.50 -18.93 -7.22
C SER A 334 27.24 -19.76 -6.94
N LEU A 335 27.32 -21.09 -7.10
CA LEU A 335 26.20 -21.99 -6.75
C LEU A 335 25.87 -21.93 -5.26
N PHE A 336 26.90 -21.97 -4.40
CA PHE A 336 26.73 -21.86 -2.95
C PHE A 336 26.10 -20.53 -2.52
N ARG A 337 26.52 -19.41 -3.11
CA ARG A 337 25.95 -18.08 -2.84
C ARG A 337 24.45 -18.05 -3.16
N ARG A 338 24.02 -18.68 -4.25
CA ARG A 338 22.61 -18.74 -4.65
C ARG A 338 21.76 -19.49 -3.61
N ILE A 339 22.16 -20.69 -3.20
CA ILE A 339 21.42 -21.43 -2.15
C ILE A 339 21.48 -20.74 -0.79
N LYS A 340 22.63 -20.14 -0.44
CA LYS A 340 22.81 -19.42 0.83
C LYS A 340 21.90 -18.19 0.90
N HIS A 341 21.76 -17.45 -0.19
CA HIS A 341 20.91 -16.26 -0.25
C HIS A 341 19.47 -16.62 0.13
N THR A 342 18.85 -17.56 -0.60
CA THR A 342 17.46 -17.98 -0.36
C THR A 342 17.28 -18.55 1.06
N MET A 343 18.25 -19.32 1.57
CA MET A 343 18.21 -19.84 2.95
C MET A 343 18.15 -18.74 4.01
N LEU A 344 18.97 -17.69 3.88
CA LEU A 344 19.00 -16.59 4.84
C LEU A 344 17.67 -15.85 4.88
N ARG A 345 17.03 -15.67 3.71
CA ARG A 345 15.71 -15.03 3.62
C ARG A 345 14.65 -15.86 4.33
N LEU A 346 14.58 -17.17 4.05
CA LEU A 346 13.65 -18.09 4.72
C LEU A 346 13.88 -18.13 6.24
N HIS A 347 15.14 -18.01 6.69
CA HIS A 347 15.48 -17.99 8.11
C HIS A 347 15.01 -16.72 8.85
N THR A 348 14.67 -15.64 8.14
CA THR A 348 14.08 -14.42 8.74
C THR A 348 12.78 -14.73 9.49
N LYS A 349 12.07 -15.80 9.10
CA LYS A 349 10.92 -16.34 9.84
C LYS A 349 11.27 -17.67 10.49
N GLU A 350 11.84 -17.59 11.68
CA GLU A 350 12.36 -18.74 12.41
C GLU A 350 11.30 -19.83 12.69
N ALA A 351 10.05 -19.43 12.90
CA ALA A 351 8.92 -20.34 13.07
C ALA A 351 8.72 -21.32 11.88
N LEU A 352 9.05 -20.92 10.66
CA LEU A 352 8.92 -21.76 9.47
C LEU A 352 9.98 -22.86 9.43
N MET A 353 11.19 -22.55 9.92
CA MET A 353 12.32 -23.48 9.92
C MET A 353 12.23 -24.54 11.03
N GLN A 354 11.33 -24.34 12.00
CA GLN A 354 11.05 -25.29 13.08
C GLN A 354 10.04 -26.39 12.68
N THR A 355 9.36 -26.23 11.55
CA THR A 355 8.50 -27.25 10.97
C THR A 355 9.32 -28.48 10.56
N GLU A 356 8.68 -29.65 10.49
CA GLU A 356 9.33 -30.89 10.08
C GLU A 356 9.96 -30.77 8.67
N LEU A 357 9.23 -30.18 7.72
CA LEU A 357 9.74 -29.90 6.38
C LEU A 357 10.91 -28.91 6.40
N GLY A 358 10.82 -27.84 7.20
CA GLY A 358 11.90 -26.86 7.35
C GLY A 358 13.19 -27.47 7.89
N LYS A 359 13.09 -28.38 8.87
CA LYS A 359 14.24 -29.13 9.41
C LYS A 359 14.87 -30.05 8.38
N GLN A 360 14.05 -30.77 7.60
CA GLN A 360 14.53 -31.64 6.52
C GLN A 360 15.30 -30.84 5.47
N ILE A 361 14.73 -29.73 4.98
CA ILE A 361 15.39 -28.86 3.99
C ILE A 361 16.67 -28.24 4.55
N LYS A 362 16.67 -27.80 5.81
CA LYS A 362 17.88 -27.29 6.47
C LYS A 362 18.97 -28.36 6.52
N SER A 363 18.63 -29.59 6.85
CA SER A 363 19.58 -30.71 6.87
C SER A 363 20.14 -31.00 5.48
N TYR A 364 19.30 -30.95 4.44
CA TYR A 364 19.71 -31.18 3.06
C TYR A 364 20.62 -30.07 2.53
N TYR A 365 20.26 -28.81 2.77
CA TYR A 365 21.12 -27.66 2.49
C TYR A 365 22.49 -27.80 3.17
N LEU A 366 22.53 -28.17 4.46
CA LEU A 366 23.79 -28.35 5.19
C LEU A 366 24.63 -29.51 4.65
N ARG A 367 24.01 -30.53 4.06
CA ARG A 367 24.72 -31.62 3.36
C ARG A 367 25.36 -31.09 2.07
N VAL A 368 24.58 -30.45 1.20
CA VAL A 368 25.07 -29.89 -0.07
C VAL A 368 26.16 -28.83 0.16
N ALA A 369 25.97 -27.96 1.16
CA ALA A 369 26.97 -26.97 1.56
C ALA A 369 28.30 -27.60 1.99
N ARG A 370 28.25 -28.71 2.74
CA ARG A 370 29.45 -29.45 3.16
C ARG A 370 30.16 -30.09 1.97
N GLU A 371 29.40 -30.66 1.02
CA GLU A 371 29.94 -31.26 -0.19
C GLU A 371 30.64 -30.22 -1.09
N MET A 372 30.02 -29.05 -1.30
CA MET A 372 30.62 -27.95 -2.04
C MET A 372 31.89 -27.42 -1.37
N LYS A 373 31.87 -27.26 -0.04
CA LYS A 373 33.06 -26.83 0.71
C LYS A 373 34.20 -27.85 0.62
N ALA A 374 33.90 -29.15 0.76
CA ALA A 374 34.89 -30.21 0.61
C ALA A 374 35.50 -30.24 -0.80
N TYR A 375 34.72 -29.92 -1.84
CA TYR A 375 35.21 -29.76 -3.20
C TYR A 375 36.14 -28.56 -3.35
N GLU A 376 35.78 -27.41 -2.78
CA GLU A 376 36.63 -26.21 -2.78
C GLU A 376 37.97 -26.47 -2.07
N ASP A 377 37.93 -27.07 -0.88
CA ASP A 377 39.13 -27.43 -0.10
C ASP A 377 39.99 -28.46 -0.84
N GLY A 378 39.36 -29.44 -1.51
CA GLY A 378 40.04 -30.41 -2.36
C GLY A 378 40.76 -29.76 -3.55
N LYS A 379 40.08 -28.88 -4.29
CA LYS A 379 40.66 -28.15 -5.42
C LYS A 379 41.80 -27.21 -5.01
N PHE A 380 41.66 -26.56 -3.85
CA PHE A 380 42.72 -25.74 -3.28
C PHE A 380 43.96 -26.57 -2.89
N ASN A 381 43.77 -27.75 -2.29
CA ASN A 381 44.88 -28.64 -1.94
C ASN A 381 45.57 -29.22 -3.18
N GLU A 382 44.81 -29.62 -4.21
CA GLU A 382 45.36 -30.04 -5.50
C GLU A 382 46.21 -28.93 -6.13
N TRP A 383 45.69 -27.70 -6.15
CA TRP A 383 46.42 -26.53 -6.64
C TRP A 383 47.69 -26.27 -5.83
N LYS A 384 47.61 -26.34 -4.49
CA LYS A 384 48.76 -26.14 -3.60
C LYS A 384 49.86 -27.16 -3.86
N GLN A 385 49.51 -28.45 -3.93
CA GLN A 385 50.48 -29.52 -4.21
C GLN A 385 51.12 -29.36 -5.60
N ARG A 386 50.30 -29.05 -6.63
CA ARG A 386 50.79 -28.81 -7.99
C ARG A 386 51.74 -27.61 -8.03
N THR A 387 51.39 -26.53 -7.33
CA THR A 387 52.22 -25.34 -7.26
C THR A 387 53.53 -25.63 -6.52
N GLU A 388 53.50 -26.31 -5.37
CA GLU A 388 54.70 -26.70 -4.62
C GLU A 388 55.66 -27.61 -5.41
N GLN A 389 55.14 -28.47 -6.29
CA GLN A 389 55.95 -29.32 -7.17
C GLN A 389 56.57 -28.56 -8.35
N ILE A 390 55.83 -27.61 -8.92
CA ILE A 390 56.25 -26.90 -10.14
C ILE A 390 57.11 -25.67 -9.79
N LEU A 391 56.86 -24.99 -8.66
CA LEU A 391 57.60 -23.81 -8.21
C LEU A 391 59.13 -23.98 -8.24
N PRO A 392 59.70 -25.08 -7.73
CA PRO A 392 61.16 -25.27 -7.71
C PRO A 392 61.74 -25.52 -9.10
N THR A 393 60.93 -26.02 -10.04
CA THR A 393 61.37 -26.23 -11.43
C THR A 393 61.29 -24.96 -12.27
N LEU A 394 60.30 -24.11 -12.01
CA LEU A 394 60.17 -22.80 -12.65
C LEU A 394 61.17 -21.77 -12.08
N GLN A 395 61.46 -21.79 -10.77
CA GLN A 395 62.50 -20.94 -10.16
C GLN A 395 63.91 -21.21 -10.70
N LYS A 396 64.16 -22.40 -11.25
CA LYS A 396 65.45 -22.78 -11.86
C LYS A 396 65.57 -22.36 -13.33
N ARG A 397 64.50 -21.86 -13.95
CA ARG A 397 64.52 -21.38 -15.34
C ARG A 397 64.83 -19.87 -15.38
N ASN A 398 65.73 -19.49 -16.28
CA ASN A 398 66.11 -18.09 -16.48
C ASN A 398 64.90 -17.28 -16.96
N VAL A 399 64.52 -16.26 -16.17
CA VAL A 399 63.40 -15.35 -16.44
C VAL A 399 63.69 -14.42 -17.63
N LEU A 400 64.97 -14.22 -17.96
CA LEU A 400 65.40 -13.33 -19.04
C LEU A 400 65.92 -14.15 -20.22
N LYS A 401 65.31 -13.94 -21.40
CA LYS A 401 65.82 -14.45 -22.67
C LYS A 401 66.20 -13.24 -23.53
N GLU A 402 67.45 -13.22 -23.99
CA GLU A 402 67.94 -12.22 -24.91
C GLU A 402 67.34 -12.52 -26.30
N LEU A 403 66.66 -11.53 -26.91
CA LEU A 403 66.24 -11.68 -28.31
C LEU A 403 67.50 -11.77 -29.18
N PRO A 404 67.60 -12.71 -30.13
CA PRO A 404 68.61 -12.60 -31.17
C PRO A 404 68.43 -11.25 -31.87
N THR A 405 69.49 -10.44 -31.90
CA THR A 405 69.55 -9.21 -32.69
C THR A 405 69.33 -9.57 -34.15
N GLY A 406 68.08 -9.44 -34.62
CA GLY A 406 67.78 -9.46 -36.04
C GLY A 406 68.30 -8.18 -36.68
N ASP A 407 69.40 -8.30 -37.43
CA ASP A 407 69.89 -7.48 -38.54
C ASP A 407 69.34 -6.05 -38.70
N ASN A 408 69.37 -5.24 -37.63
CA ASN A 408 69.11 -3.80 -37.72
C ASN A 408 70.12 -3.05 -36.84
N GLU A 409 71.18 -2.59 -37.49
CA GLU A 409 72.38 -1.95 -36.95
C GLU A 409 72.19 -0.64 -36.15
N ASN A 410 71.01 -0.28 -35.63
CA ASN A 410 70.82 1.03 -34.98
C ASN A 410 70.04 1.02 -33.65
N SER A 411 70.20 -0.01 -32.81
CA SER A 411 69.81 0.09 -31.39
C SER A 411 70.82 -0.62 -30.50
N LEU A 412 71.66 0.18 -29.83
CA LEU A 412 72.69 -0.25 -28.87
C LEU A 412 72.13 -0.73 -27.52
N THR A 413 70.91 -1.26 -27.48
CA THR A 413 70.32 -1.82 -26.25
C THR A 413 69.87 -3.26 -26.49
N PRO A 414 70.44 -4.26 -25.80
CA PRO A 414 69.95 -5.63 -25.87
C PRO A 414 68.49 -5.66 -25.41
N ARG A 415 67.59 -6.05 -26.30
CA ARG A 415 66.14 -6.08 -26.03
C ARG A 415 65.81 -7.39 -25.31
N TYR A 416 65.88 -7.36 -23.98
CA TYR A 416 65.48 -8.51 -23.17
C TYR A 416 63.95 -8.68 -23.22
N THR A 417 63.48 -9.88 -23.54
CA THR A 417 62.08 -10.25 -23.31
C THR A 417 62.01 -11.19 -22.13
N ILE A 418 61.04 -10.95 -21.26
CA ILE A 418 60.73 -11.89 -20.20
C ILE A 418 59.94 -13.05 -20.80
N ASP A 419 60.57 -14.22 -20.87
CA ASP A 419 59.91 -15.48 -21.24
C ASP A 419 59.26 -16.05 -19.97
N PHE A 420 58.20 -15.40 -19.50
CA PHE A 420 57.38 -15.98 -18.43
C PHE A 420 56.65 -17.19 -19.02
N ASP A 421 56.99 -18.38 -18.51
CA ASP A 421 56.26 -19.61 -18.85
C ASP A 421 54.75 -19.36 -18.66
N PRO A 422 53.89 -19.65 -19.67
CA PRO A 422 52.44 -19.50 -19.55
C PRO A 422 51.86 -20.14 -18.29
N GLN A 423 52.48 -21.23 -17.81
CA GLN A 423 52.11 -21.90 -16.57
C GLN A 423 52.37 -21.06 -15.32
N LEU A 424 53.43 -20.24 -15.31
CA LEU A 424 53.70 -19.32 -14.21
C LEU A 424 52.66 -18.19 -14.16
N ASN A 425 52.28 -17.66 -15.32
CA ASN A 425 51.26 -16.60 -15.40
C ASN A 425 49.88 -17.12 -14.97
N GLU A 426 49.53 -18.34 -15.38
CA GLU A 426 48.32 -19.04 -14.92
C GLU A 426 48.32 -19.21 -13.39
N MET A 427 49.40 -19.72 -12.79
CA MET A 427 49.53 -19.86 -11.33
C MET A 427 49.45 -18.54 -10.57
N MET A 428 50.01 -17.45 -11.13
CA MET A 428 49.93 -16.12 -10.51
C MET A 428 48.52 -15.57 -10.55
N THR A 429 47.82 -15.71 -11.68
CA THR A 429 46.41 -15.32 -11.77
C THR A 429 45.55 -16.16 -10.82
N GLU A 430 45.83 -17.45 -10.68
CA GLU A 430 45.17 -18.33 -9.70
C GLU A 430 45.43 -17.91 -8.26
N ALA A 431 46.68 -17.63 -7.90
CA ALA A 431 47.04 -17.17 -6.57
C ALA A 431 46.29 -15.87 -6.21
N ARG A 432 46.20 -14.92 -7.14
CA ARG A 432 45.45 -13.67 -6.95
C ARG A 432 43.96 -13.90 -6.71
N TYR A 433 43.33 -14.76 -7.51
CA TYR A 433 41.91 -15.09 -7.31
C TYR A 433 41.68 -15.86 -6.00
N LEU A 434 42.59 -16.76 -5.62
CA LEU A 434 42.51 -17.51 -4.36
C LEU A 434 42.73 -16.61 -3.13
N GLU A 435 43.61 -15.61 -3.21
CA GLU A 435 43.78 -14.58 -2.17
C GLU A 435 42.53 -13.73 -2.02
N GLN A 436 41.90 -13.32 -3.14
CA GLN A 436 40.61 -12.63 -3.14
C GLN A 436 39.46 -13.51 -2.58
N PHE A 437 39.67 -14.83 -2.57
CA PHE A 437 38.76 -15.82 -2.03
C PHE A 437 39.01 -16.15 -0.55
N ASP A 438 39.86 -15.38 0.13
CA ASP A 438 40.23 -15.51 1.55
C ASP A 438 40.99 -16.82 1.88
N TYR A 439 41.69 -17.43 0.91
CA TYR A 439 42.56 -18.57 1.19
C TYR A 439 43.95 -18.11 1.66
N PHE A 440 44.51 -18.81 2.65
CA PHE A 440 45.89 -18.60 3.08
C PHE A 440 46.87 -19.17 2.06
N LEU A 441 47.51 -18.29 1.30
CA LEU A 441 48.58 -18.66 0.37
C LEU A 441 49.87 -19.01 1.13
N PRO A 442 50.60 -20.07 0.72
CA PRO A 442 51.97 -20.31 1.18
C PRO A 442 52.88 -19.10 0.92
N GLU A 443 53.74 -18.74 1.89
CA GLU A 443 54.61 -17.55 1.82
C GLU A 443 55.45 -17.52 0.53
N ASN A 444 55.90 -18.70 0.08
CA ASN A 444 56.73 -18.91 -1.11
C ASN A 444 56.05 -18.38 -2.39
N ILE A 445 54.73 -18.57 -2.49
CA ILE A 445 53.92 -18.16 -3.65
C ILE A 445 53.58 -16.67 -3.55
N ARG A 446 53.35 -16.19 -2.33
CA ARG A 446 53.12 -14.76 -2.06
C ARG A 446 54.35 -13.91 -2.41
N HIS A 447 55.55 -14.38 -2.04
CA HIS A 447 56.81 -13.71 -2.38
C HIS A 447 57.08 -13.68 -3.89
N LEU A 448 56.72 -14.74 -4.62
CA LEU A 448 56.83 -14.78 -6.08
C LEU A 448 55.81 -13.88 -6.79
N ALA A 449 54.55 -13.87 -6.32
CA ALA A 449 53.54 -12.96 -6.86
C ALA A 449 53.97 -11.49 -6.68
N LEU A 450 54.50 -11.14 -5.51
CA LEU A 450 55.01 -9.80 -5.22
C LEU A 450 56.26 -9.45 -6.03
N SER A 451 57.23 -10.36 -6.17
CA SER A 451 58.47 -10.10 -6.92
C SER A 451 58.23 -9.92 -8.41
N VAL A 452 57.27 -10.66 -8.98
CA VAL A 452 56.89 -10.52 -10.40
C VAL A 452 56.07 -9.24 -10.65
N ILE A 453 55.21 -8.82 -9.71
CA ILE A 453 54.54 -7.51 -9.79
C ILE A 453 55.57 -6.38 -9.81
N LEU A 454 56.57 -6.45 -8.92
CA LEU A 454 57.67 -5.50 -8.90
C LEU A 454 58.47 -5.52 -10.22
N LEU A 455 58.80 -6.70 -10.75
CA LEU A 455 59.47 -6.84 -12.04
C LEU A 455 58.65 -6.28 -13.21
N ASN A 456 57.35 -6.56 -13.30
CA ASN A 456 56.49 -6.02 -14.34
C ASN A 456 56.31 -4.49 -14.21
N SER A 457 56.24 -3.97 -12.98
CA SER A 457 56.19 -2.52 -12.75
C SER A 457 57.50 -1.83 -13.13
N LEU A 458 58.65 -2.47 -12.84
CA LEU A 458 59.97 -1.99 -13.23
C LEU A 458 60.14 -2.02 -14.75
N LEU A 459 59.68 -3.07 -15.46
CA LEU A 459 59.71 -3.08 -16.91
C LEU A 459 58.76 -2.05 -17.54
N PHE A 460 57.58 -1.82 -16.96
CA PHE A 460 56.68 -0.78 -17.46
C PHE A 460 57.28 0.63 -17.32
N VAL A 461 58.05 0.86 -16.25
CA VAL A 461 58.82 2.10 -16.08
C VAL A 461 59.97 2.17 -17.10
N ILE A 462 60.74 1.09 -17.28
CA ILE A 462 61.86 1.03 -18.22
C ILE A 462 61.39 1.15 -19.68
N HIS A 463 60.18 0.70 -20.02
CA HIS A 463 59.67 0.77 -21.40
C HIS A 463 59.00 2.12 -21.74
N ASN A 464 58.62 2.92 -20.73
CA ASN A 464 58.03 4.26 -20.87
C ASN A 464 58.99 5.40 -20.48
N SER A 465 60.23 5.08 -20.13
CA SER A 465 61.35 6.03 -19.98
C SER A 465 62.21 5.98 -21.23
#